data_AF-A0A7V3UL80-F1
#
_entry.id   AF-A0A7V3UL80-F1
#
_cell.length_a   1.000
_cell.length_b   1.000
_cell.length_c   1.000
_cell.angle_alpha   90.00
_cell.angle_beta   90.00
_cell.angle_gamma   90.00
#
_symmetry.space_group_name_H-M   'P 1'
#
loop_
_entity.id
_entity.type
_entity.pdbx_description
1 polymer ?
#
loop_
_entity_poly.entity_id
_entity_poly.type
_entity_poly.pdbx_seq_one_letter_code
_entity_poly.pdbx_strand_id
1 'polypeptide(L)'
;MFFLTSASAGNPFEEARQSGDIQALLAVFPKVGQANNKEAALSLLNEGLSHEILERLTEEQTQQVLATSREVLSGMTDPEAWKVIYKAVPEHPDWRVRAMLLEVVKPKVPSEKRARKAIITALTDSTDAVALKAIEMSGDLKIKEAVPKLMRIVLAKWGQNVGLGAAKGAAALEKITGTSDSAGWYEWVNKNLP
;
A
#
# COMPACT_ATOMS: atom_id res chain seq x y z
N MET A 1 -22.95 -31.96 -34.48
CA MET A 1 -22.89 -31.56 -33.05
C MET A 1 -21.45 -31.14 -32.80
N PHE A 2 -21.12 -29.87 -33.07
CA PHE A 2 -19.78 -29.32 -32.84
C PHE A 2 -19.73 -28.77 -31.41
N PHE A 3 -18.97 -29.43 -30.54
CA PHE A 3 -18.55 -28.81 -29.29
C PHE A 3 -17.41 -27.84 -29.62
N LEU A 4 -17.73 -26.55 -29.64
CA LEU A 4 -16.70 -25.51 -29.54
C LEU A 4 -16.10 -25.62 -28.14
N THR A 5 -14.92 -26.23 -28.06
CA THR A 5 -14.04 -26.08 -26.90
C THR A 5 -13.70 -24.60 -26.78
N SER A 6 -14.29 -23.90 -25.81
CA SER A 6 -13.82 -22.58 -25.42
C SER A 6 -12.38 -22.74 -24.94
N ALA A 7 -11.41 -22.32 -25.74
CA ALA A 7 -10.06 -22.09 -25.25
C ALA A 7 -10.19 -21.20 -24.01
N SER A 8 -9.67 -21.65 -22.87
CA SER A 8 -9.50 -20.77 -21.71
C SER A 8 -8.68 -19.58 -22.20
N ALA A 9 -9.27 -18.39 -22.28
CA ALA A 9 -8.50 -17.19 -22.53
C ALA A 9 -7.42 -17.14 -21.45
N GLY A 10 -6.15 -17.13 -21.85
CA GLY A 10 -5.04 -17.13 -20.92
C GLY A 10 -5.09 -15.88 -20.05
N ASN A 11 -4.47 -15.96 -18.87
CA ASN A 11 -4.23 -14.78 -18.05
C ASN A 11 -3.46 -13.75 -18.91
N PRO A 12 -4.00 -12.56 -19.17
CA PRO A 12 -3.40 -11.61 -20.11
C PRO A 12 -2.04 -11.08 -19.63
N PHE A 13 -1.78 -11.08 -18.31
CA PHE A 13 -0.47 -10.76 -17.78
C PHE A 13 0.55 -11.85 -18.07
N GLU A 14 0.15 -13.12 -17.99
CA GLU A 14 1.03 -14.25 -18.34
C GLU A 14 1.35 -14.29 -19.83
N GLU A 15 0.36 -14.05 -20.69
CA GLU A 15 0.57 -13.94 -22.13
C GLU A 15 1.55 -12.81 -22.47
N ALA A 16 1.34 -11.62 -21.89
CA ALA A 16 2.24 -10.49 -22.09
C ALA A 16 3.64 -10.75 -21.52
N ARG A 17 3.74 -11.41 -20.36
CA ARG A 17 5.02 -11.81 -19.75
C ARG A 17 5.81 -12.76 -20.65
N GLN A 18 5.15 -13.74 -21.27
CA GLN A 18 5.79 -14.71 -22.15
C GLN A 18 6.38 -14.08 -23.42
N SER A 19 5.85 -12.94 -23.85
CA SER A 19 6.40 -12.20 -24.98
C SER A 19 7.78 -11.59 -24.71
N GLY A 20 8.13 -11.37 -23.44
CA GLY A 20 9.35 -10.65 -23.03
C GLY A 20 9.31 -9.14 -23.31
N ASP A 21 8.23 -8.62 -23.90
CA ASP A 21 8.05 -7.20 -24.18
C ASP A 21 7.41 -6.48 -22.99
N ILE A 22 8.19 -5.60 -22.35
CA ILE A 22 7.69 -4.78 -21.24
C ILE A 22 6.53 -3.88 -21.66
N GLN A 23 6.51 -3.37 -22.90
CA GLN A 23 5.43 -2.52 -23.37
C GLN A 23 4.12 -3.30 -23.53
N ALA A 24 4.22 -4.55 -24.00
CA ALA A 24 3.07 -5.46 -24.02
C ALA A 24 2.51 -5.69 -22.61
N LEU A 25 3.39 -5.93 -21.62
CA LEU A 25 2.98 -6.10 -20.21
C LEU A 25 2.33 -4.84 -19.64
N LEU A 26 2.95 -3.68 -19.80
CA LEU A 26 2.43 -2.40 -19.31
C LEU A 26 1.06 -2.07 -19.91
N ALA A 27 0.82 -2.43 -21.17
CA ALA A 27 -0.46 -2.21 -21.83
C ALA A 27 -1.61 -3.09 -21.29
N VAL A 28 -1.33 -4.16 -20.56
CA VAL A 28 -2.37 -5.02 -19.94
C VAL A 28 -3.02 -4.32 -18.75
N PHE A 29 -2.25 -3.62 -17.92
CA PHE A 29 -2.74 -2.94 -16.71
C PHE A 29 -3.94 -2.01 -16.97
N PRO A 30 -3.87 -1.02 -17.87
CA PRO A 30 -5.01 -0.15 -18.13
C PRO A 30 -6.18 -0.90 -18.78
N LYS A 31 -5.92 -1.92 -19.62
CA LYS A 31 -6.99 -2.73 -20.24
C LYS A 31 -7.79 -3.50 -19.19
N VAL A 32 -7.12 -4.16 -18.24
CA VAL A 32 -7.79 -4.85 -17.12
C VAL A 32 -8.47 -3.84 -16.21
N GLY A 33 -7.79 -2.74 -15.89
CA GLY A 33 -8.30 -1.69 -15.01
C GLY A 33 -9.57 -0.99 -15.50
N GLN A 34 -9.79 -0.91 -16.83
CA GLN A 34 -11.01 -0.32 -17.42
C GLN A 34 -12.30 -0.98 -16.95
N ALA A 35 -12.26 -2.27 -16.59
CA ALA A 35 -13.42 -2.95 -16.04
C ALA A 35 -13.86 -2.39 -14.68
N ASN A 36 -12.96 -1.70 -13.96
CA ASN A 36 -13.23 -0.91 -12.76
C ASN A 36 -14.18 -1.62 -11.79
N ASN A 37 -13.81 -2.83 -11.39
CA ASN A 37 -14.57 -3.67 -10.48
C ASN A 37 -13.62 -4.49 -9.61
N LYS A 38 -14.19 -5.25 -8.67
CA LYS A 38 -13.47 -6.11 -7.74
C LYS A 38 -12.54 -7.11 -8.46
N GLU A 39 -13.03 -7.75 -9.50
CA GLU A 39 -12.30 -8.78 -10.25
C GLU A 39 -11.08 -8.20 -10.96
N ALA A 40 -11.22 -7.01 -11.54
CA ALA A 40 -10.11 -6.27 -12.13
C ALA A 40 -9.05 -5.90 -11.09
N ALA A 41 -9.46 -5.42 -9.91
CA ALA A 41 -8.53 -5.12 -8.83
C ALA A 41 -7.78 -6.38 -8.37
N LEU A 42 -8.47 -7.51 -8.25
CA LEU A 42 -7.86 -8.80 -7.92
C LEU A 42 -6.87 -9.26 -8.99
N SER A 43 -7.21 -9.18 -10.27
CA SER A 43 -6.30 -9.56 -11.36
C SER A 43 -5.06 -8.65 -11.38
N LEU A 44 -5.23 -7.33 -11.26
CA LEU A 44 -4.09 -6.39 -11.18
C LEU A 44 -3.15 -6.72 -10.00
N LEU A 45 -3.71 -7.01 -8.82
CA LEU A 45 -2.94 -7.25 -7.61
C LEU A 45 -2.31 -8.65 -7.55
N ASN A 46 -3.04 -9.68 -7.98
CA ASN A 46 -2.59 -11.07 -7.81
C ASN A 46 -1.88 -11.62 -9.05
N GLU A 47 -2.20 -11.12 -10.23
CA GLU A 47 -1.65 -11.60 -11.50
C GLU A 47 -0.65 -10.59 -12.06
N GLY A 48 -1.05 -9.32 -12.20
CA GLY A 48 -0.17 -8.28 -12.77
C GLY A 48 0.99 -7.89 -11.86
N LEU A 49 0.77 -7.91 -10.54
CA LEU A 49 1.76 -7.58 -9.51
C LEU A 49 2.29 -8.81 -8.76
N SER A 50 2.15 -9.99 -9.37
CA SER A 50 2.62 -11.25 -8.79
C SER A 50 4.14 -11.30 -8.64
N HIS A 51 4.62 -12.20 -7.80
CA HIS A 51 6.06 -12.45 -7.66
C HIS A 51 6.67 -12.95 -8.98
N GLU A 52 5.95 -13.81 -9.70
CA GLU A 52 6.36 -14.41 -10.96
C GLU A 52 6.56 -13.38 -12.09
N ILE A 53 5.80 -12.28 -12.06
CA ILE A 53 5.99 -11.14 -12.94
C ILE A 53 7.19 -10.32 -12.45
N LEU A 54 7.16 -9.86 -11.20
CA LEU A 54 8.09 -8.85 -10.70
C LEU A 54 9.53 -9.34 -10.53
N GLU A 55 9.77 -10.62 -10.23
CA GLU A 55 11.12 -11.16 -10.01
C GLU A 55 11.98 -11.15 -11.28
N ARG A 56 11.35 -11.20 -12.45
CA ARG A 56 12.04 -11.27 -13.76
C ARG A 56 12.31 -9.91 -14.40
N LEU A 57 11.83 -8.84 -13.78
CA LEU A 57 12.01 -7.49 -14.27
C LEU A 57 13.31 -6.89 -13.74
N THR A 58 13.92 -6.01 -14.52
CA THR A 58 14.96 -5.12 -13.98
C THR A 58 14.34 -4.18 -12.95
N GLU A 59 15.18 -3.50 -12.17
CA GLU A 59 14.69 -2.48 -11.23
C GLU A 59 13.92 -1.37 -11.98
N GLU A 60 14.44 -0.90 -13.11
CA GLU A 60 13.77 0.13 -13.92
C GLU A 60 12.40 -0.35 -14.43
N GLN A 61 12.31 -1.57 -14.96
CA GLN A 61 11.06 -2.16 -15.42
C GLN A 61 10.07 -2.37 -14.26
N THR A 62 10.56 -2.80 -13.09
CA THR A 62 9.76 -2.90 -11.87
C THR A 62 9.16 -1.55 -11.52
N GLN A 63 9.94 -0.48 -11.55
CA GLN A 63 9.45 0.86 -11.28
C GLN A 63 8.39 1.32 -12.30
N GLN A 64 8.56 1.01 -13.58
CA GLN A 64 7.56 1.28 -14.61
C GLN A 64 6.23 0.54 -14.33
N VAL A 65 6.30 -0.76 -14.03
CA VAL A 65 5.11 -1.57 -13.69
C VAL A 65 4.39 -1.02 -12.45
N LEU A 66 5.13 -0.68 -11.39
CA LEU A 66 4.55 -0.12 -10.17
C LEU A 66 3.93 1.27 -10.43
N ALA A 67 4.55 2.11 -11.26
CA ALA A 67 4.02 3.41 -11.63
C ALA A 67 2.71 3.29 -12.41
N THR A 68 2.67 2.45 -13.45
CA THR A 68 1.46 2.17 -14.23
C THR A 68 0.36 1.57 -13.37
N SER A 69 0.69 0.60 -12.51
CA SER A 69 -0.27 -0.01 -11.59
C SER A 69 -0.84 1.00 -10.62
N ARG A 70 -0.01 1.91 -10.09
CA ARG A 70 -0.45 2.97 -9.19
C ARG A 70 -1.47 3.87 -9.88
N GLU A 71 -1.22 4.28 -11.12
CA GLU A 71 -2.14 5.12 -11.89
C GLU A 71 -3.49 4.42 -12.10
N VAL A 72 -3.46 3.17 -12.52
CA VAL A 72 -4.67 2.37 -12.76
C VAL A 72 -5.47 2.16 -11.48
N LEU A 73 -4.83 1.69 -10.40
CA LEU A 73 -5.50 1.42 -9.13
C LEU A 73 -6.03 2.70 -8.48
N SER A 74 -5.31 3.81 -8.59
CA SER A 74 -5.78 5.12 -8.06
C SER A 74 -6.98 5.66 -8.83
N GLY A 75 -7.11 5.31 -10.11
CA GLY A 75 -8.21 5.70 -10.98
C GLY A 75 -9.49 4.90 -10.78
N MET A 76 -9.45 3.79 -10.02
CA MET A 76 -10.63 2.99 -9.74
C MET A 76 -11.66 3.78 -8.92
N THR A 77 -12.93 3.56 -9.20
CA THR A 77 -14.05 4.21 -8.50
C THR A 77 -15.00 3.21 -7.83
N ASP A 78 -14.93 1.92 -8.19
CA ASP A 78 -15.78 0.90 -7.61
C ASP A 78 -15.46 0.62 -6.13
N PRO A 79 -16.45 0.66 -5.22
CA PRO A 79 -16.23 0.43 -3.80
C PRO A 79 -15.73 -0.99 -3.45
N GLU A 80 -16.11 -2.02 -4.21
CA GLU A 80 -15.62 -3.38 -3.96
C GLU A 80 -14.16 -3.55 -4.39
N ALA A 81 -13.75 -2.91 -5.49
CA ALA A 81 -12.35 -2.78 -5.89
C ALA A 81 -11.52 -2.12 -4.78
N TRP A 82 -11.99 -1.00 -4.22
CA TRP A 82 -11.30 -0.32 -3.12
C TRP A 82 -11.18 -1.18 -1.86
N LYS A 83 -12.17 -2.02 -1.54
CA LYS A 83 -12.05 -2.98 -0.43
C LYS A 83 -10.88 -3.96 -0.65
N VAL A 84 -10.69 -4.43 -1.87
CA VAL A 84 -9.56 -5.30 -2.23
C VAL A 84 -8.24 -4.55 -2.07
N ILE A 85 -8.15 -3.33 -2.62
CA ILE A 85 -6.95 -2.48 -2.51
C ILE A 85 -6.55 -2.23 -1.05
N TYR A 86 -7.51 -1.86 -0.19
CA TYR A 86 -7.24 -1.64 1.24
C TYR A 86 -6.73 -2.89 1.95
N LYS A 87 -7.25 -4.06 1.59
CA LYS A 87 -6.81 -5.34 2.16
C LYS A 87 -5.40 -5.70 1.69
N ALA A 88 -5.07 -5.40 0.44
CA ALA A 88 -3.76 -5.71 -0.14
C ALA A 88 -2.61 -4.88 0.44
N VAL A 89 -2.86 -3.65 0.93
CA VAL A 89 -1.82 -2.77 1.50
C VAL A 89 -0.91 -3.48 2.51
N PRO A 90 -1.43 -4.15 3.56
CA PRO A 90 -0.57 -4.88 4.49
C PRO A 90 -0.32 -6.36 4.12
N GLU A 91 -1.04 -6.93 3.16
CA GLU A 91 -1.05 -8.37 2.90
C GLU A 91 -0.29 -8.80 1.63
N HIS A 92 -0.02 -7.87 0.70
CA HIS A 92 0.62 -8.22 -0.56
C HIS A 92 2.02 -8.80 -0.33
N PRO A 93 2.41 -9.92 -0.98
CA PRO A 93 3.68 -10.59 -0.71
C PRO A 93 4.90 -9.70 -1.03
N ASP A 94 4.86 -8.95 -2.14
CA ASP A 94 5.93 -8.03 -2.52
C ASP A 94 5.86 -6.71 -1.73
N TRP A 95 6.94 -6.35 -1.05
CA TRP A 95 7.02 -5.14 -0.23
C TRP A 95 6.99 -3.84 -1.05
N ARG A 96 7.48 -3.86 -2.30
CA ARG A 96 7.46 -2.71 -3.21
C ARG A 96 6.03 -2.39 -3.60
N VAL A 97 5.22 -3.42 -3.81
CA VAL A 97 3.78 -3.28 -4.04
C VAL A 97 3.08 -2.73 -2.79
N ARG A 98 3.36 -3.26 -1.58
CA ARG A 98 2.81 -2.69 -0.33
C ARG A 98 3.15 -1.20 -0.19
N ALA A 99 4.40 -0.81 -0.47
CA ALA A 99 4.84 0.59 -0.45
C ALA A 99 4.16 1.47 -1.52
N MET A 100 3.91 0.92 -2.71
CA MET A 100 3.14 1.60 -3.77
C MET A 100 1.68 1.78 -3.37
N LEU A 101 1.05 0.76 -2.79
CA LEU A 101 -0.34 0.79 -2.36
C LEU A 101 -0.60 1.82 -1.25
N LEU A 102 0.39 2.13 -0.42
CA LEU A 102 0.32 3.27 0.50
C LEU A 102 0.07 4.60 -0.23
N GLU A 103 0.69 4.82 -1.40
CA GLU A 103 0.41 6.01 -2.23
C GLU A 103 -0.95 5.94 -2.89
N VAL A 104 -1.41 4.75 -3.30
CA VAL A 104 -2.75 4.57 -3.89
C VAL A 104 -3.83 4.96 -2.90
N VAL A 105 -3.69 4.58 -1.63
CA VAL A 105 -4.73 4.85 -0.61
C VAL A 105 -4.59 6.23 0.04
N LYS A 106 -3.44 6.90 -0.10
CA LYS A 106 -3.15 8.21 0.51
C LYS A 106 -4.23 9.26 0.22
N PRO A 107 -4.73 9.47 -1.01
CA PRO A 107 -5.78 10.45 -1.29
C PRO A 107 -7.11 10.18 -0.58
N LYS A 108 -7.37 8.93 -0.17
CA LYS A 108 -8.62 8.51 0.50
C LYS A 108 -8.60 8.72 2.00
N VAL A 109 -7.43 9.01 2.59
CA VAL A 109 -7.24 9.17 4.04
C VAL A 109 -8.17 10.19 4.70
N PRO A 110 -8.42 11.38 4.11
CA PRO A 110 -9.29 12.37 4.74
C PRO A 110 -10.74 11.89 4.91
N SER A 111 -11.27 11.14 3.94
CA SER A 111 -12.68 10.74 3.89
C SER A 111 -12.94 9.30 4.35
N GLU A 112 -11.95 8.40 4.27
CA GLU A 112 -12.18 6.97 4.45
C GLU A 112 -11.41 6.35 5.62
N LYS A 113 -12.16 5.85 6.61
CA LYS A 113 -11.60 5.12 7.77
C LYS A 113 -10.78 3.89 7.37
N ARG A 114 -11.15 3.21 6.27
CA ARG A 114 -10.43 2.03 5.78
C ARG A 114 -9.04 2.38 5.26
N ALA A 115 -8.88 3.51 4.57
CA ALA A 115 -7.57 4.00 4.14
C ALA A 115 -6.66 4.30 5.35
N ARG A 116 -7.18 5.00 6.38
CA ARG A 116 -6.46 5.21 7.65
C ARG A 116 -6.05 3.89 8.30
N LYS A 117 -6.97 2.92 8.38
CA LYS A 117 -6.69 1.60 8.96
C LYS A 117 -5.61 0.83 8.18
N ALA A 118 -5.59 0.92 6.86
CA ALA A 118 -4.58 0.28 6.02
C ALA A 118 -3.17 0.83 6.35
N ILE A 119 -3.02 2.16 6.42
CA ILE A 119 -1.75 2.82 6.79
C ILE A 119 -1.34 2.47 8.23
N ILE A 120 -2.26 2.51 9.19
CA ILE A 120 -1.98 2.17 10.60
C ILE A 120 -1.51 0.71 10.73
N THR A 121 -2.06 -0.20 9.94
CA THR A 121 -1.61 -1.60 9.91
C THR A 121 -0.15 -1.68 9.47
N ALA A 122 0.22 -0.97 8.40
CA ALA A 122 1.56 -0.93 7.83
C ALA A 122 2.64 -0.30 8.73
N LEU A 123 2.29 0.38 9.83
CA LEU A 123 3.26 0.93 10.79
C LEU A 123 4.19 -0.12 11.43
N THR A 124 3.78 -1.39 11.40
CA THR A 124 4.56 -2.54 11.90
C THR A 124 4.79 -3.56 10.79
N ASP A 125 4.89 -3.09 9.54
CA ASP A 125 5.28 -3.96 8.43
C ASP A 125 6.66 -4.58 8.72
N SER A 126 6.85 -5.82 8.28
CA SER A 126 8.11 -6.55 8.45
C SER A 126 9.26 -5.94 7.64
N THR A 127 8.95 -5.16 6.59
CA THR A 127 9.93 -4.46 5.76
C THR A 127 10.04 -3.00 6.19
N ASP A 128 11.24 -2.59 6.61
CA ASP A 128 11.52 -1.23 7.08
C ASP A 128 11.08 -0.14 6.09
N ALA A 129 11.30 -0.33 4.79
CA ALA A 129 10.89 0.65 3.77
C ALA A 129 9.38 0.92 3.80
N VAL A 130 8.55 -0.10 4.03
CA VAL A 130 7.09 0.03 4.13
C VAL A 130 6.70 0.67 5.47
N ALA A 131 7.27 0.19 6.57
CA ALA A 131 6.97 0.69 7.90
C ALA A 131 7.34 2.17 8.06
N LEU A 132 8.54 2.57 7.62
CA LEU A 132 9.02 3.96 7.69
C LEU A 132 8.13 4.88 6.84
N LYS A 133 7.73 4.43 5.64
CA LYS A 133 6.81 5.18 4.79
C LYS A 133 5.44 5.37 5.45
N ALA A 134 4.90 4.33 6.08
CA ALA A 134 3.63 4.42 6.82
C ALA A 134 3.72 5.37 8.03
N ILE A 135 4.86 5.38 8.73
CA ILE A 135 5.13 6.29 9.85
C ILE A 135 5.13 7.75 9.37
N GLU A 136 5.90 8.05 8.32
CA GLU A 136 5.97 9.39 7.74
C GLU A 136 4.60 9.86 7.27
N MET A 137 3.91 9.01 6.51
CA MET A 137 2.58 9.29 5.99
C MET A 137 1.56 9.54 7.10
N SER A 138 1.65 8.81 8.22
CA SER A 138 0.77 9.04 9.37
C SER A 138 0.98 10.41 9.99
N GLY A 139 2.23 10.87 10.09
CA GLY A 139 2.57 12.21 10.55
C GLY A 139 2.09 13.29 9.58
N ASP A 140 2.41 13.15 8.30
CA ASP A 140 2.09 14.13 7.25
C ASP A 140 0.58 14.32 7.07
N LEU A 141 -0.18 13.21 7.12
CA LEU A 141 -1.64 13.21 6.99
C LEU A 141 -2.36 13.42 8.33
N LYS A 142 -1.62 13.62 9.42
CA LYS A 142 -2.13 13.80 10.78
C LYS A 142 -3.15 12.72 11.19
N ILE A 143 -2.83 11.45 10.93
CA ILE A 143 -3.69 10.30 11.24
C ILE A 143 -3.75 10.12 12.76
N LYS A 144 -4.76 10.72 13.40
CA LYS A 144 -4.97 10.71 14.85
C LYS A 144 -4.99 9.29 15.43
N GLU A 145 -5.65 8.37 14.75
CA GLU A 145 -5.79 6.99 15.19
C GLU A 145 -4.46 6.20 15.18
N ALA A 146 -3.39 6.74 14.55
CA ALA A 146 -2.06 6.14 14.56
C ALA A 146 -1.30 6.39 15.87
N VAL A 147 -1.66 7.43 16.64
CA VAL A 147 -0.90 7.89 17.82
C VAL A 147 -0.58 6.77 18.80
N PRO A 148 -1.53 5.92 19.25
CA PRO A 148 -1.21 4.85 20.20
C PRO A 148 -0.18 3.85 19.68
N LYS A 149 -0.18 3.58 18.37
CA LYS A 149 0.77 2.64 17.75
C LYS A 149 2.13 3.28 17.54
N LEU A 150 2.18 4.56 17.15
CA LEU A 150 3.41 5.34 17.07
C LEU A 150 4.07 5.49 18.45
N MET A 151 3.29 5.76 19.50
CA MET A 151 3.80 5.79 20.88
C MET A 151 4.46 4.46 21.24
N ARG A 152 3.85 3.31 20.93
CA ARG A 152 4.48 2.00 21.19
C ARG A 152 5.79 1.83 20.43
N ILE A 153 5.87 2.25 19.16
CA ILE A 153 7.10 2.18 18.36
C ILE A 153 8.23 2.98 19.01
N VAL A 154 7.93 4.17 19.53
CA VAL A 154 8.93 5.04 20.16
C VAL A 154 9.29 4.55 21.57
N LEU A 155 8.28 4.23 22.40
CA LEU A 155 8.45 3.88 23.81
C LEU A 155 9.01 2.46 24.03
N ALA A 156 8.72 1.51 23.14
CA ALA A 156 9.32 0.17 23.22
C ALA A 156 10.85 0.16 23.10
N LYS A 157 11.46 1.29 22.69
CA LYS A 157 12.91 1.48 22.57
C LYS A 157 13.50 2.51 23.55
N TRP A 158 12.77 2.95 24.58
CA TRP A 158 13.33 3.85 25.61
C TRP A 158 14.37 3.11 26.46
N GLY A 159 15.64 3.28 26.06
CA GLY A 159 16.83 2.61 26.57
C GLY A 159 17.89 2.38 25.48
N GLN A 160 17.47 2.29 24.21
CA GLN A 160 18.35 2.19 23.04
C GLN A 160 17.86 3.13 21.92
N ASN A 161 18.10 4.43 22.10
CA ASN A 161 17.91 5.44 21.05
C ASN A 161 18.91 5.21 19.89
N VAL A 162 18.64 4.27 18.97
CA VAL A 162 19.51 4.08 17.78
C VAL A 162 18.76 3.61 16.51
N GLY A 163 17.43 3.62 16.46
CA GLY A 163 16.68 3.19 15.26
C GLY A 163 16.02 4.33 14.49
N LEU A 164 16.23 4.42 13.17
CA LEU A 164 15.55 5.36 12.26
C LEU A 164 14.02 5.38 12.45
N GLY A 165 13.41 4.22 12.75
CA GLY A 165 11.97 4.11 13.02
C GLY A 165 11.49 4.84 14.29
N ALA A 166 12.28 4.87 15.37
CA ALA A 166 11.92 5.60 16.58
C ALA A 166 12.01 7.12 16.35
N ALA A 167 13.05 7.58 15.64
CA ALA A 167 13.20 8.99 15.27
C ALA A 167 12.05 9.47 14.36
N LYS A 168 11.73 8.72 13.31
CA LYS A 168 10.57 9.03 12.45
C LYS A 168 9.25 8.93 13.19
N GLY A 169 9.11 7.97 14.11
CA GLY A 169 7.94 7.81 14.96
C GLY A 169 7.70 9.03 15.86
N ALA A 170 8.76 9.53 16.52
CA ALA A 170 8.69 10.74 17.33
C ALA A 170 8.34 11.96 16.49
N ALA A 171 8.96 12.13 15.31
CA ALA A 171 8.62 13.22 14.39
C ALA A 171 7.16 13.14 13.90
N ALA A 172 6.65 11.94 13.63
CA ALA A 172 5.24 11.74 13.26
C ALA A 172 4.30 12.09 14.43
N LEU A 173 4.65 11.69 15.65
CA LEU A 173 3.90 12.07 16.86
C LEU A 173 3.87 13.58 17.05
N GLU A 174 4.99 14.27 16.87
CA GLU A 174 5.06 15.73 16.96
C GLU A 174 4.16 16.41 15.91
N LYS A 175 4.17 15.94 14.66
CA LYS A 175 3.27 16.45 13.61
C LYS A 175 1.79 16.29 13.94
N ILE A 176 1.41 15.18 14.61
CA ILE A 176 0.01 14.88 14.96
C ILE A 176 -0.43 15.61 16.23
N THR A 177 0.41 15.56 17.26
CA THR A 177 0.07 15.96 18.64
C THR A 177 0.50 17.38 18.98
N GLY A 178 1.48 17.93 18.26
CA GLY A 178 2.09 19.22 18.55
C GLY A 178 3.16 19.17 19.65
N THR A 179 3.56 17.98 20.12
CA THR A 179 4.62 17.82 21.13
C THR A 179 5.53 16.63 20.83
N SER A 180 6.78 16.72 21.28
CA SER A 180 7.81 15.70 21.16
C SER A 180 8.05 14.90 22.46
N ASP A 181 7.38 15.26 23.56
CA ASP A 181 7.53 14.60 24.85
C ASP A 181 6.43 13.57 25.13
N SER A 182 6.77 12.52 25.89
CA SER A 182 5.86 11.42 26.16
C SER A 182 4.65 11.81 27.02
N ALA A 183 4.82 12.73 27.98
CA ALA A 183 3.71 13.15 28.84
C ALA A 183 2.65 13.89 28.01
N GLY A 184 3.09 14.80 27.14
CA GLY A 184 2.24 15.49 26.18
C GLY A 184 1.51 14.54 25.22
N TRP A 185 2.12 13.42 24.80
CA TRP A 185 1.42 12.40 24.02
C TRP A 185 0.28 11.73 24.80
N TYR A 186 0.51 11.37 26.06
CA TYR A 186 -0.55 10.77 26.91
C TYR A 186 -1.70 11.76 27.15
N GLU A 187 -1.40 13.03 27.45
CA GLU A 187 -2.41 14.07 27.58
C GLU A 187 -3.21 14.26 26.29
N TRP A 188 -2.52 14.28 25.14
CA TRP A 188 -3.18 14.40 23.84
C TRP A 188 -4.12 13.24 23.58
N VAL A 189 -3.71 11.99 23.87
CA VAL A 189 -4.55 10.79 23.72
C VAL A 189 -5.82 10.91 24.56
N ASN A 190 -5.69 11.23 25.86
CA ASN A 190 -6.82 11.37 26.76
C ASN A 190 -7.82 12.44 26.33
N LYS A 191 -7.36 13.47 25.61
CA LYS A 191 -8.19 14.57 25.11
C LYS A 191 -8.83 14.31 23.75
N ASN A 192 -8.16 13.56 22.86
CA ASN A 192 -8.50 13.51 21.43
C ASN A 192 -8.97 12.15 20.93
N LEU A 193 -8.76 11.07 21.70
CA LEU A 193 -9.20 9.73 21.33
C LEU A 193 -10.30 9.26 22.31
N PRO A 194 -11.38 8.64 21.80
CA PRO A 194 -12.45 8.09 22.61
C PRO A 194 -12.06 6.79 23.32
#